data_AF-A0A3N5Q0C7-F1
#
_entry.id   AF-A0A3N5Q0C7-F1
#
_cell.length_a   1.000
_cell.length_b   1.000
_cell.length_c   1.000
_cell.angle_alpha   90.00
_cell.angle_beta   90.00
_cell.angle_gamma   90.00
#
_symmetry.space_group_name_H-M   'P 1'
#
loop_
_entity.id
_entity.type
_entity.pdbx_description
1 polymer ?
#
loop_
_entity_poly.entity_id
_entity_poly.type
_entity_poly.pdbx_seq_one_letter_code
_entity_poly.pdbx_strand_id
1 'polypeptide(L)'
;MIHLQDLLDATGGRLHGPVFAEEFSDFCYDTRLLNPGELFLAVVTDKGDGHDYVLEAARSGAAGVLCQRPFDLQEPGVTCL
;
A
#
# COMPACT_ATOMS: atom_id res chain seq x y z
N MET A 1 -1.51 14.15 4.85
CA MET A 1 -0.80 13.06 5.55
C MET A 1 -1.84 12.11 6.07
N ILE A 2 -1.66 10.83 5.78
CA ILE A 2 -2.59 9.73 6.08
C ILE A 2 -1.94 8.87 7.16
N HIS A 3 -2.61 8.61 8.27
CA HIS A 3 -2.06 7.77 9.33
C HIS A 3 -2.57 6.33 9.21
N LEU A 4 -1.68 5.38 9.46
CA LEU A 4 -2.01 3.95 9.46
C LEU A 4 -3.16 3.62 10.41
N GLN A 5 -3.15 4.20 11.61
CA GLN A 5 -4.18 3.95 12.61
C GLN A 5 -5.57 4.40 12.12
N ASP A 6 -5.65 5.56 11.45
CA ASP A 6 -6.91 6.06 10.89
C ASP A 6 -7.47 5.08 9.84
N LEU A 7 -6.61 4.47 9.02
CA LEU A 7 -7.01 3.47 8.03
C LEU A 7 -7.54 2.20 8.69
N LEU A 8 -6.85 1.70 9.73
CA LEU A 8 -7.27 0.50 10.45
C LEU A 8 -8.63 0.72 11.14
N ASP A 9 -8.81 1.87 11.80
CA ASP A 9 -10.05 2.21 12.49
C ASP A 9 -11.21 2.46 11.53
N ALA A 10 -10.96 3.11 10.39
CA ALA A 10 -12.00 3.42 9.40
C ALA A 10 -12.43 2.20 8.57
N THR A 11 -11.52 1.27 8.29
CA THR A 11 -11.78 0.13 7.39
C THR A 11 -12.04 -1.18 8.13
N GLY A 12 -11.62 -1.29 9.40
CA GLY A 12 -11.53 -2.58 10.09
C GLY A 12 -10.49 -3.53 9.49
N GLY A 13 -9.57 -2.98 8.67
CA GLY A 13 -8.47 -3.67 8.04
C GLY A 13 -7.46 -4.23 9.04
N ARG A 14 -6.49 -5.00 8.54
CA ARG A 14 -5.50 -5.66 9.38
C ARG A 14 -4.14 -5.60 8.74
N LEU A 15 -3.14 -5.37 9.56
CA LEU A 15 -1.76 -5.44 9.13
C LEU A 15 -1.35 -6.86 8.78
N HIS A 16 -0.56 -6.97 7.72
CA HIS A 16 0.04 -8.20 7.25
C HIS A 16 1.57 -8.06 7.25
N GLY A 17 2.20 -8.63 8.27
CA GLY A 17 3.63 -8.49 8.51
C GLY A 17 3.97 -7.31 9.44
N PRO A 18 5.26 -6.93 9.52
CA PRO A 18 5.71 -5.82 10.34
C PRO A 18 5.29 -4.47 9.76
N VAL A 19 5.19 -3.48 10.63
CA VAL A 19 4.96 -2.08 10.25
C VAL A 19 6.31 -1.44 9.94
N PHE A 20 6.45 -0.87 8.74
CA PHE A 20 7.62 -0.10 8.33
C PHE A 20 7.33 1.40 8.23
N ALA A 21 6.05 1.78 8.12
CA ALA A 21 5.57 3.15 8.04
C ALA A 21 4.20 3.28 8.73
N GLU A 22 4.08 4.28 9.59
CA GLU A 22 2.82 4.64 10.26
C GLU A 22 2.14 5.87 9.61
N GLU A 23 2.83 6.53 8.68
CA GLU A 23 2.38 7.74 8.01
C GLU A 23 2.67 7.65 6.51
N PHE A 24 1.72 8.11 5.69
CA PHE A 24 1.83 8.18 4.24
C PHE A 24 1.61 9.62 3.78
N SER A 25 2.42 10.08 2.82
CA SER A 25 2.36 11.46 2.31
C SER A 25 1.06 11.71 1.56
N ASP A 26 0.69 10.78 0.68
CA ASP A 26 -0.52 10.74 -0.14
C ASP A 26 -0.88 9.28 -0.49
N PHE A 27 -1.89 9.05 -1.33
CA PHE A 27 -2.23 7.74 -1.88
C PHE A 27 -2.16 7.72 -3.41
N CYS A 28 -1.84 6.56 -3.97
CA CYS A 28 -1.78 6.37 -5.42
C CYS A 28 -2.26 4.96 -5.80
N TYR A 29 -3.00 4.83 -6.91
CA TYR A 29 -3.45 3.53 -7.43
C TYR A 29 -2.80 3.18 -8.78
N ASP A 30 -1.92 4.04 -9.29
CA ASP A 30 -1.22 3.87 -10.57
C ASP A 30 0.28 4.00 -10.34
N THR A 31 1.01 2.89 -10.41
CA THR A 31 2.46 2.84 -10.13
C THR A 31 3.29 3.76 -11.00
N ARG A 32 2.77 4.18 -12.16
CA ARG A 32 3.43 5.12 -13.08
C ARG A 32 3.46 6.55 -12.56
N LEU A 33 2.60 6.87 -11.58
CA LEU A 33 2.46 8.18 -10.96
C LEU A 33 2.87 8.17 -9.47
N LEU A 34 3.24 7.01 -8.94
CA LEU A 34 3.55 6.82 -7.53
C LEU A 34 4.83 7.57 -7.15
N ASN A 35 4.76 8.30 -6.03
CA ASN A 35 5.90 8.96 -5.42
C ASN A 35 6.37 8.19 -4.17
N PRO A 36 7.66 8.23 -3.85
CA PRO A 36 8.17 7.64 -2.60
C PRO A 36 7.45 8.20 -1.38
N GLY A 37 7.05 7.32 -0.46
CA GLY A 37 6.32 7.67 0.77
C GLY A 37 4.79 7.62 0.66
N GLU A 38 4.25 7.39 -0.54
CA GLU A 38 2.81 7.24 -0.75
C GLU A 38 2.30 5.85 -0.36
N LEU A 39 1.00 5.78 -0.10
CA LEU A 39 0.24 4.54 0.07
C LEU A 39 -0.27 4.04 -1.28
N PHE A 40 0.17 2.86 -1.71
CA PHE A 40 -0.36 2.25 -2.92
C PHE A 40 -1.71 1.55 -2.66
N LEU A 41 -2.72 1.82 -3.48
CA LEU A 41 -4.05 1.22 -3.39
C LEU A 41 -4.20 0.12 -4.45
N ALA A 42 -4.16 -1.14 -4.04
CA ALA A 42 -4.35 -2.29 -4.93
C ALA A 42 -5.84 -2.53 -5.21
N VAL A 43 -6.44 -1.66 -6.03
CA VAL A 43 -7.85 -1.72 -6.42
C VAL A 43 -8.05 -2.52 -7.71
N VAL A 44 -9.16 -3.26 -7.79
CA VAL A 44 -9.61 -3.90 -9.04
C VAL A 44 -10.47 -2.91 -9.82
N THR A 45 -10.13 -2.71 -11.09
CA THR A 45 -10.85 -1.81 -12.00
C THR A 45 -11.23 -2.54 -13.29
N ASP A 46 -12.07 -1.94 -14.12
CA ASP A 46 -12.43 -2.49 -15.44
C ASP A 46 -11.22 -2.68 -16.37
N LYS A 47 -10.10 -1.99 -16.09
CA LYS A 47 -8.89 -1.99 -16.91
C LYS A 47 -7.83 -2.95 -16.40
N GLY A 48 -7.97 -3.51 -15.20
CA GLY A 48 -6.98 -4.39 -14.60
C GLY A 48 -7.06 -4.47 -13.08
N ASP A 49 -6.19 -5.30 -12.52
CA ASP A 49 -6.11 -5.61 -11.10
C ASP A 49 -4.84 -4.98 -10.49
N GLY A 50 -5.01 -3.98 -9.62
CA GLY A 50 -3.90 -3.28 -8.96
C GLY A 50 -2.98 -4.18 -8.15
N HIS A 51 -3.45 -5.36 -7.74
CA HIS A 51 -2.64 -6.32 -6.99
C HIS A 51 -1.46 -6.86 -7.82
N ASP A 52 -1.57 -6.89 -9.16
CA ASP A 52 -0.48 -7.30 -10.05
C ASP A 52 0.72 -6.34 -9.99
N TYR A 53 0.51 -5.13 -9.49
CA TYR A 53 1.50 -4.05 -9.44
C TYR A 53 2.07 -3.79 -8.04
N VAL A 54 1.71 -4.60 -7.04
CA VAL A 54 2.15 -4.39 -5.64
C VAL A 54 3.67 -4.41 -5.49
N LEU A 55 4.35 -5.36 -6.14
CA LEU A 55 5.82 -5.43 -6.11
C LEU A 55 6.48 -4.27 -6.86
N GLU A 56 5.83 -3.75 -7.90
CA GLU A 56 6.30 -2.57 -8.61
C GLU A 56 6.16 -1.32 -7.75
N ALA A 57 5.00 -1.14 -7.10
CA ALA A 57 4.77 -0.06 -6.15
C ALA A 57 5.82 -0.03 -5.03
N ALA A 58 6.12 -1.20 -4.46
CA ALA A 58 7.14 -1.35 -3.43
C ALA A 58 8.53 -0.91 -3.94
N ARG A 59 8.92 -1.32 -5.15
CA ARG A 59 10.18 -0.90 -5.78
C ARG A 59 10.23 0.60 -6.11
N SER A 60 9.07 1.19 -6.40
CA SER A 60 8.92 2.62 -6.66
C SER A 60 8.91 3.47 -5.38
N GLY A 61 9.00 2.85 -4.20
CA GLY A 61 9.14 3.55 -2.92
C GLY A 61 7.82 3.78 -2.18
N ALA A 62 6.78 3.02 -2.50
CA ALA A 62 5.57 3.01 -1.68
C ALA A 62 5.91 2.70 -0.22
N ALA A 63 5.43 3.52 0.71
CA ALA A 63 5.64 3.28 2.14
C ALA A 63 4.63 2.26 2.69
N GLY A 64 3.49 2.10 2.01
CA GLY A 64 2.51 1.07 2.33
C GLY A 64 1.71 0.61 1.12
N VAL A 65 0.99 -0.49 1.30
CA VAL A 65 0.05 -1.04 0.33
C VAL A 65 -1.26 -1.36 1.05
N LEU A 66 -2.37 -0.80 0.58
CA LEU A 66 -3.72 -1.19 0.96
C LEU A 66 -4.27 -2.18 -0.07
N CYS A 67 -4.60 -3.39 0.36
CA CYS A 67 -4.97 -4.48 -0.54
C CYS A 67 -6.03 -5.41 0.05
N GLN A 68 -6.78 -6.10 -0.82
CA GLN A 68 -7.78 -7.09 -0.38
C GLN A 68 -7.16 -8.46 -0.07
N ARG A 69 -5.94 -8.69 -0.55
CA ARG A 69 -5.20 -9.96 -0.43
C ARG A 69 -3.82 -9.68 0.16
N PRO A 70 -3.41 -10.41 1.22
CA PRO A 70 -2.10 -10.21 1.85
C PRO A 70 -0.95 -10.44 0.87
N PHE A 71 0.07 -9.59 0.95
CA PHE A 71 1.37 -9.80 0.32
C PHE A 71 2.47 -9.84 1.38
N ASP A 72 3.48 -10.67 1.16
CA ASP A 72 4.71 -10.61 1.94
C ASP A 72 5.62 -9.51 1.38
N LEU A 73 5.65 -8.38 2.10
CA LEU A 73 6.42 -7.19 1.74
C LEU A 73 7.53 -6.89 2.77
N GLN A 74 7.99 -7.91 3.49
CA GLN A 74 9.06 -7.76 4.48
C GLN A 74 10.39 -7.34 3.83
N GLU A 75 10.82 -8.04 2.78
CA GLU A 75 12.07 -7.72 2.09
C GLU A 75 12.10 -6.30 1.49
N PRO A 76 11.05 -5.82 0.80
CA PRO A 76 11.05 -4.43 0.32
C PRO A 76 10.81 -3.40 1.43
N GLY A 77 10.47 -3.80 2.66
CA GLY A 77 10.28 -2.88 3.78
C GLY A 77 9.00 -2.04 3.66
N VAL A 78 7.90 -2.62 3.18
CA VAL A 78 6.64 -1.90 2.91
C VAL A 78 5.53 -2.41 3.81
N THR A 79 4.78 -1.49 4.43
CA THR A 79 3.66 -1.84 5.32
C THR A 79 2.48 -2.37 4.51
N CYS A 80 2.07 -3.62 4.73
CA CYS A 80 0.90 -4.19 4.06
C CYS A 80 -0.32 -4.16 4.98
N LEU A 81 -1.42 -3.60 4.49
CA LEU A 81 -2.71 -3.50 5.17
C LEU A 81 -3.89 -3.89 4.26
#